data_AF-A0A502CK89-F1
#
_entry.id   AF-A0A502CK89-F1
#
_cell.length_a   1.000
_cell.length_b   1.000
_cell.length_c   1.000
_cell.angle_alpha   90.00
_cell.angle_beta   90.00
_cell.angle_gamma   90.00
#
_symmetry.space_group_name_H-M   'P 1'
#
loop_
_entity.id
_entity.type
_entity.pdbx_description
1 polymer ?
#
loop_
_entity_poly.entity_id
_entity_poly.type
_entity_poly.pdbx_seq_one_letter_code
_entity_poly.pdbx_strand_id
1 'polypeptide(L)'
;MVGRFLGGMAITLIALGITTSLLRYRLYDADRAISRSVAFGALTLALLAVFAGSEKIIEVLGEEYFGESLGALAGGIGAAIAAVMIAPLHHRVTHWAEHRFQGALIKLRTGLPLLVGDMRETATPTHLAEVLLDRVESGVRASRGAIVIDSKVAAAKGIAVDAVQEWLGAWVVSSQVSALDCDRTDTLFPLRAPLYADGVGMVGWLLLGGRPDGSFYGKDERVTIATISEPTARALAIALQRAAREAARAEEIGALRGEIGDLRAIVARLGSHRRAGFRPAAEGA
;
A
#
# COMPACT_ATOMS: atom_id res chain seq x y z
N MET A 1 26.84 42.38 26.90
CA MET A 1 26.45 41.87 25.56
C MET A 1 26.75 40.39 25.35
N VAL A 2 27.92 39.89 25.73
CA VAL A 2 28.36 38.49 25.51
C VAL A 2 27.40 37.43 26.08
N GLY A 3 26.84 37.64 27.28
CA GLY A 3 25.90 36.69 27.89
C GLY A 3 24.59 36.47 27.12
N ARG A 4 24.12 37.47 26.36
CA ARG A 4 22.89 37.36 25.57
C ARG A 4 23.11 36.59 24.26
N PHE A 5 24.30 36.71 23.67
CA PHE A 5 24.71 35.90 22.52
C PHE A 5 24.97 34.44 22.92
N LEU A 6 25.59 34.21 24.08
CA LEU A 6 25.85 32.85 24.59
C LEU A 6 24.54 32.09 24.87
N GLY A 7 23.55 32.76 25.47
CA GLY A 7 22.23 32.19 25.74
C GLY A 7 21.45 31.83 24.47
N GLY A 8 21.47 32.71 23.46
CA GLY A 8 20.85 32.43 22.16
C GLY A 8 21.49 31.24 21.45
N MET A 9 22.82 31.14 21.49
CA MET A 9 23.54 30.05 20.83
C MET A 9 23.29 28.69 21.51
N ALA A 10 23.20 28.66 22.84
CA ALA A 10 22.86 27.45 23.59
C ALA A 10 21.45 26.94 23.27
N ILE A 11 20.45 27.83 23.22
CA ILE A 11 19.07 27.47 22.84
C ILE A 11 19.02 26.90 21.42
N THR A 12 19.78 27.50 20.50
CA THR A 12 19.80 27.05 19.09
C THR A 12 20.47 25.69 18.95
N LEU A 13 21.54 25.41 19.69
CA LEU A 13 22.21 24.11 19.70
C LEU A 13 21.36 23.00 20.35
N ILE A 14 20.62 23.33 21.42
CA ILE A 14 19.67 22.39 22.04
C ILE A 14 18.51 22.10 21.07
N ALA A 15 17.95 23.13 20.43
CA ALA A 15 16.92 22.97 19.41
C ALA A 15 17.41 22.10 18.25
N LEU A 16 18.62 22.38 17.72
CA LEU A 16 19.25 21.56 16.69
C LEU A 16 19.47 20.13 17.14
N GLY A 17 20.02 19.89 18.35
CA GLY A 17 20.25 18.55 18.88
C GLY A 17 18.96 17.75 19.05
N ILE A 18 17.90 18.37 19.55
CA ILE A 18 16.56 17.76 19.66
C ILE A 18 16.01 17.46 18.26
N THR A 19 16.12 18.40 17.32
CA THR A 19 15.72 18.21 15.91
C THR A 19 16.49 17.05 15.28
N THR A 20 17.81 16.99 15.41
CA THR A 20 18.65 15.90 14.89
C THR A 20 18.33 14.56 15.55
N SER A 21 18.07 14.54 16.86
CA SER A 21 17.66 13.32 17.57
C SER A 21 16.29 12.82 17.12
N LEU A 22 15.34 13.72 16.88
CA LEU A 22 14.02 13.38 16.33
C LEU A 22 14.13 12.90 14.88
N LEU A 23 14.99 13.53 14.07
CA LEU A 23 15.29 13.13 12.69
C LEU A 23 15.92 11.73 12.64
N ARG A 24 16.84 11.41 13.57
CA ARG A 24 17.58 10.14 13.58
C ARG A 24 16.76 8.97 14.14
N TYR A 25 15.81 9.20 15.04
CA TYR A 25 15.00 8.14 15.70
C TYR A 25 13.55 8.01 15.19
N ARG A 26 13.00 8.98 14.44
CA ARG A 26 11.63 8.92 13.88
C ARG A 26 11.60 9.09 12.36
N LEU A 27 12.60 8.56 11.65
CA LEU A 27 12.95 8.85 10.25
C LEU A 27 11.80 8.77 9.21
N TYR A 28 10.62 8.21 9.55
CA TYR A 28 9.44 8.19 8.67
C TYR A 28 8.16 8.91 9.17
N ASP A 29 7.94 9.10 10.48
CA ASP A 29 7.06 10.19 10.92
C ASP A 29 7.70 11.55 10.58
N ALA A 30 9.04 11.53 10.44
CA ALA A 30 9.81 12.58 9.83
C ALA A 30 9.50 12.74 8.34
N ASP A 31 9.11 11.73 7.54
CA ASP A 31 8.71 12.00 6.14
C ASP A 31 7.46 12.89 6.06
N ARG A 32 6.55 12.78 7.05
CA ARG A 32 5.42 13.71 7.23
C ARG A 32 5.83 15.05 7.83
N ALA A 33 6.71 15.04 8.84
CA ALA A 33 7.21 16.29 9.41
C ALA A 33 8.07 17.06 8.41
N ILE A 34 8.87 16.38 7.59
CA ILE A 34 9.69 16.87 6.49
C ILE A 34 8.80 17.31 5.36
N SER A 35 7.78 16.56 4.93
CA SER A 35 6.86 17.08 3.90
C SER A 35 6.18 18.35 4.38
N ARG A 36 5.78 18.41 5.66
CA ARG A 36 5.19 19.61 6.27
C ARG A 36 6.19 20.75 6.46
N SER A 37 7.41 20.47 6.88
CA SER A 37 8.48 21.46 7.09
C SER A 37 9.08 21.96 5.78
N VAL A 38 9.21 21.10 4.77
CA VAL A 38 9.58 21.46 3.40
C VAL A 38 8.43 22.21 2.75
N ALA A 39 7.18 21.83 2.97
CA ALA A 39 6.04 22.60 2.49
C ALA A 39 5.99 23.99 3.14
N PHE A 40 6.18 24.08 4.46
CA PHE A 40 6.25 25.38 5.13
C PHE A 40 7.48 26.18 4.71
N GLY A 41 8.66 25.55 4.59
CA GLY A 41 9.87 26.22 4.13
C GLY A 41 9.76 26.73 2.69
N ALA A 42 9.23 25.90 1.77
CA ALA A 42 8.96 26.29 0.40
C ALA A 42 7.87 27.36 0.33
N LEU A 43 6.82 27.30 1.17
CA LEU A 43 5.79 28.33 1.26
C LEU A 43 6.37 29.64 1.78
N THR A 44 7.21 29.62 2.81
CA THR A 44 7.90 30.80 3.33
C THR A 44 8.81 31.41 2.28
N LEU A 45 9.60 30.60 1.56
CA LEU A 45 10.45 31.08 0.46
C LEU A 45 9.62 31.66 -0.68
N ALA A 46 8.52 31.00 -1.05
CA ALA A 46 7.66 31.47 -2.13
C ALA A 46 6.90 32.75 -1.73
N LEU A 47 6.49 32.88 -0.46
CA LEU A 47 5.94 34.11 0.09
C LEU A 47 6.98 35.25 0.07
N LEU A 48 8.22 34.97 0.47
CA LEU A 48 9.32 35.92 0.39
C LEU A 48 9.57 36.38 -1.05
N ALA A 49 9.55 35.43 -2.00
CA ALA A 49 9.72 35.72 -3.42
C ALA A 49 8.56 36.56 -3.98
N VAL A 50 7.30 36.25 -3.62
CA VAL A 50 6.13 37.04 -4.03
C VAL A 50 6.18 38.43 -3.42
N PHE A 51 6.53 38.55 -2.14
CA PHE A 51 6.62 39.84 -1.47
C PHE A 51 7.72 40.72 -2.09
N ALA A 52 8.97 40.21 -2.15
CA ALA A 52 10.10 40.93 -2.73
C ALA A 52 9.89 41.23 -4.22
N GLY A 53 9.28 40.31 -4.97
CA GLY A 53 8.91 40.52 -6.36
C GLY A 53 7.85 41.60 -6.53
N SER A 54 6.80 41.61 -5.70
CA SER A 54 5.76 42.63 -5.74
C SER A 54 6.31 44.01 -5.39
N GLU A 55 7.15 44.10 -4.35
CA GLU A 55 7.83 45.34 -3.96
C GLU A 55 8.67 45.91 -5.11
N LYS A 56 9.52 45.07 -5.74
CA LYS A 56 10.35 45.52 -6.87
C LYS A 56 9.56 45.91 -8.11
N ILE A 57 8.48 45.22 -8.44
CA ILE A 57 7.62 45.59 -9.57
C ILE A 57 6.97 46.95 -9.32
N ILE A 58 6.50 47.21 -8.10
CA ILE A 58 5.85 48.48 -7.77
C ILE A 58 6.87 49.62 -7.69
N GLU A 59 8.09 49.38 -7.19
CA GLU A 59 9.18 50.36 -7.20
C GLU A 59 9.54 50.78 -8.63
N VAL A 60 9.78 49.82 -9.53
CA VAL A 60 10.12 50.08 -10.94
C VAL A 60 9.00 50.85 -11.66
N LEU A 61 7.75 50.39 -11.53
CA LEU A 61 6.61 51.05 -12.18
C LEU A 61 6.25 52.40 -11.52
N GLY A 62 6.48 52.54 -10.22
CA GLY A 62 6.21 53.75 -9.45
C GLY A 62 7.21 54.87 -9.74
N GLU A 63 8.49 54.52 -9.88
CA GLU A 63 9.55 55.44 -10.33
C GLU A 63 9.29 55.94 -11.76
N GLU A 64 8.83 55.07 -12.65
CA GLU A 64 8.63 55.38 -14.06
C GLU A 64 7.35 56.22 -14.32
N TYR A 65 6.28 56.03 -13.54
CA TYR A 65 4.99 56.67 -13.80
C TYR A 65 4.54 57.76 -12.81
N PHE A 66 4.99 57.74 -11.54
CA PHE A 66 4.33 58.57 -10.50
C PHE A 66 5.25 59.41 -9.60
N GLY A 67 6.58 59.26 -9.66
CA GLY A 67 7.53 60.04 -8.85
C GLY A 67 7.49 59.70 -7.33
N GLU A 68 8.51 60.14 -6.57
CA GLU A 68 8.93 59.71 -5.21
C GLU A 68 7.87 59.51 -4.11
N SER A 69 6.61 59.89 -4.31
CA SER A 69 5.58 59.96 -3.24
C SER A 69 4.79 58.67 -2.95
N LEU A 70 5.01 57.56 -3.66
CA LEU A 70 4.18 56.35 -3.57
C LEU A 70 4.74 55.18 -2.74
N GLY A 71 5.93 55.30 -2.14
CA GLY A 71 6.57 54.19 -1.42
C GLY A 71 5.70 53.55 -0.33
N ALA A 72 4.87 54.33 0.36
CA ALA A 72 3.96 53.81 1.40
C ALA A 72 2.73 53.07 0.84
N LEU A 73 2.18 53.53 -0.29
CA LEU A 73 1.06 52.87 -0.96
C LEU A 73 1.52 51.59 -1.68
N ALA A 74 2.75 51.58 -2.17
CA ALA A 74 3.39 50.42 -2.80
C ALA A 74 3.48 49.21 -1.86
N GLY A 75 3.95 49.41 -0.63
CA GLY A 75 4.06 48.34 0.37
C GLY A 75 2.69 47.74 0.76
N GLY A 76 1.65 48.56 0.85
CA GLY A 76 0.29 48.11 1.16
C GLY A 76 -0.32 47.24 0.06
N ILE A 77 -0.15 47.63 -1.21
CA ILE A 77 -0.61 46.85 -2.37
C ILE A 77 0.17 45.54 -2.48
N GLY A 78 1.49 45.56 -2.26
CA GLY A 78 2.33 44.36 -2.23
C GLY A 78 1.89 43.37 -1.16
N ALA A 79 1.56 43.84 0.05
CA ALA A 79 1.03 43.00 1.12
C ALA A 79 -0.34 42.39 0.79
N ALA A 80 -1.24 43.16 0.16
CA ALA A 80 -2.56 42.67 -0.26
C ALA A 80 -2.45 41.57 -1.34
N ILE A 81 -1.58 41.77 -2.34
CA ILE A 81 -1.28 40.76 -3.36
C ILE A 81 -0.69 39.51 -2.73
N ALA A 82 0.29 39.66 -1.83
CA ALA A 82 0.88 38.53 -1.11
C ALA A 82 -0.18 37.76 -0.33
N ALA A 83 -1.07 38.44 0.40
CA ALA A 83 -2.15 37.82 1.16
C ALA A 83 -3.10 36.99 0.28
N VAL A 84 -3.48 37.51 -0.89
CA VAL A 84 -4.33 36.79 -1.86
C VAL A 84 -3.60 35.55 -2.42
N MET A 85 -2.29 35.66 -2.65
CA MET A 85 -1.48 34.58 -3.21
C MET A 85 -1.13 33.46 -2.22
N ILE A 86 -1.21 33.70 -0.90
CA ILE A 86 -0.90 32.69 0.12
C ILE A 86 -1.74 31.43 -0.04
N ALA A 87 -3.06 31.56 -0.23
CA ALA A 87 -3.96 30.42 -0.33
C ALA A 87 -3.64 29.48 -1.52
N PRO A 88 -3.56 29.96 -2.78
CA PRO A 88 -3.24 29.10 -3.92
C PRO A 88 -1.81 28.55 -3.85
N LEU A 89 -0.86 29.31 -3.32
CA LEU A 89 0.54 28.90 -3.19
C LEU A 89 0.70 27.80 -2.13
N HIS A 90 0.01 27.94 -1.00
CA HIS A 90 -0.08 26.90 0.02
C HIS A 90 -0.59 25.60 -0.59
N HIS A 91 -1.70 25.64 -1.34
CA HIS A 91 -2.27 24.43 -1.95
C HIS A 91 -1.32 23.75 -2.94
N ARG A 92 -0.66 24.52 -3.81
CA ARG A 92 0.32 23.99 -4.79
C ARG A 92 1.52 23.34 -4.10
N VAL A 93 2.08 24.01 -3.10
CA VAL A 93 3.25 23.51 -2.37
C VAL A 93 2.91 22.27 -1.57
N THR A 94 1.76 22.23 -0.89
CA THR A 94 1.30 21.03 -0.17
C THR A 94 1.07 19.86 -1.12
N HIS A 95 0.42 20.11 -2.27
CA HIS A 95 0.14 19.07 -3.24
C HIS A 95 1.42 18.50 -3.88
N TRP A 96 2.39 19.37 -4.17
CA TRP A 96 3.71 18.98 -4.64
C TRP A 96 4.46 18.14 -3.61
N ALA A 97 4.45 18.55 -2.33
CA ALA A 97 5.10 17.83 -1.25
C ALA A 97 4.47 16.44 -1.03
N GLU A 98 3.13 16.35 -1.01
CA GLU A 98 2.42 15.07 -0.92
C GLU A 98 2.77 14.15 -2.09
N HIS A 99 2.76 14.64 -3.33
CA HIS A 99 3.15 13.83 -4.49
C HIS A 99 4.60 13.36 -4.42
N ARG A 100 5.51 14.22 -3.96
CA ARG A 100 6.95 13.93 -3.95
C ARG A 100 7.36 12.97 -2.85
N PHE A 101 6.74 13.05 -1.67
CA PHE A 101 7.11 12.25 -0.50
C PHE A 101 6.14 11.09 -0.24
N GLN A 102 4.86 11.22 -0.58
CA GLN A 102 3.84 10.19 -0.34
C GLN A 102 3.33 9.51 -1.63
N GLY A 103 3.98 9.73 -2.77
CA GLY A 103 3.55 9.18 -4.06
C GLY A 103 3.38 7.65 -4.06
N ALA A 104 4.23 6.91 -3.36
CA ALA A 104 4.09 5.45 -3.22
C ALA A 104 2.83 5.07 -2.42
N LEU A 105 2.55 5.79 -1.33
CA LEU A 105 1.37 5.57 -0.49
C LEU A 105 0.07 5.97 -1.23
N ILE A 106 0.11 7.05 -2.01
CA ILE A 106 -1.01 7.45 -2.88
C ILE A 106 -1.28 6.35 -3.90
N LYS A 107 -0.25 5.86 -4.60
CA LYS A 107 -0.37 4.75 -5.57
C LYS A 107 -0.90 3.48 -4.93
N LEU A 108 -0.53 3.18 -3.69
CA LEU A 108 -1.09 2.06 -2.93
C LEU A 108 -2.58 2.28 -2.69
N ARG A 109 -2.95 3.45 -2.14
CA ARG A 109 -4.34 3.78 -1.77
C ARG A 109 -5.28 3.80 -2.97
N THR A 110 -4.86 4.37 -4.09
CA THR A 110 -5.74 4.56 -5.27
C THR A 110 -5.58 3.45 -6.31
N GLY A 111 -4.37 2.91 -6.47
CA GLY A 111 -4.09 1.94 -7.52
C GLY A 111 -4.33 0.49 -7.11
N LEU A 112 -4.07 0.11 -5.86
CA LEU A 112 -4.24 -1.28 -5.42
C LEU A 112 -5.70 -1.75 -5.54
N PRO A 113 -6.74 -1.00 -5.08
CA PRO A 113 -8.12 -1.45 -5.17
C PRO A 113 -8.57 -1.73 -6.62
N LEU A 114 -8.10 -0.93 -7.57
CA LEU A 114 -8.38 -1.13 -9.00
C LEU A 114 -7.68 -2.39 -9.52
N LEU A 115 -6.38 -2.53 -9.23
CA LEU A 115 -5.58 -3.67 -9.66
C LEU A 115 -6.15 -5.01 -9.14
N VAL A 116 -6.45 -5.10 -7.85
CA VAL A 116 -7.00 -6.33 -7.26
C VAL A 116 -8.42 -6.57 -7.75
N GLY A 117 -9.16 -5.51 -8.06
CA GLY A 117 -10.48 -5.57 -8.71
C GLY A 117 -10.44 -6.24 -10.07
N ASP A 118 -9.45 -5.89 -10.91
CA ASP A 118 -9.28 -6.48 -12.24
C ASP A 118 -8.71 -7.91 -12.17
N MET A 119 -7.76 -8.14 -11.26
CA MET A 119 -7.07 -9.43 -11.14
C MET A 119 -7.94 -10.52 -10.48
N ARG A 120 -8.94 -10.18 -9.66
CA ARG A 120 -9.75 -11.20 -8.96
C ARG A 120 -10.46 -12.18 -9.89
N GLU A 121 -10.75 -11.78 -11.13
CA GLU A 121 -11.47 -12.61 -12.11
C GLU A 121 -10.52 -13.50 -12.94
N THR A 122 -9.22 -13.17 -13.01
CA THR A 122 -8.26 -13.81 -13.91
C THR A 122 -7.07 -14.45 -13.20
N ALA A 123 -6.57 -13.86 -12.12
CA ALA A 123 -5.41 -14.32 -11.38
C ALA A 123 -5.76 -15.47 -10.42
N THR A 124 -4.81 -16.36 -10.15
CA THR A 124 -4.95 -17.37 -9.08
C THR A 124 -4.90 -16.70 -7.70
N PRO A 125 -5.50 -17.29 -6.65
CA PRO A 125 -5.47 -16.70 -5.31
C PRO A 125 -4.06 -16.42 -4.79
N THR A 126 -3.13 -17.36 -5.01
CA THR A 126 -1.72 -17.23 -4.64
C THR A 126 -1.06 -16.07 -5.37
N HIS A 127 -1.22 -15.99 -6.70
CA HIS A 127 -0.61 -14.91 -7.48
C HIS A 127 -1.19 -13.54 -7.13
N LEU A 128 -2.51 -13.47 -6.87
CA LEU A 128 -3.15 -12.26 -6.38
C LEU A 128 -2.57 -11.83 -5.03
N ALA A 129 -2.39 -12.77 -4.10
CA ALA A 129 -1.77 -12.49 -2.81
C ALA A 129 -0.32 -12.00 -2.94
N GLU A 130 0.49 -12.62 -3.81
CA GLU A 130 1.87 -12.19 -4.07
C GLU A 130 1.95 -10.76 -4.61
N VAL A 131 1.16 -10.43 -5.63
CA VAL A 131 1.13 -9.08 -6.23
C VAL A 131 0.64 -8.04 -5.22
N LEU A 132 -0.34 -8.42 -4.41
CA LEU A 132 -0.86 -7.57 -3.35
C LEU A 132 0.21 -7.27 -2.31
N LEU A 133 0.87 -8.32 -1.81
CA LEU A 133 1.92 -8.21 -0.81
C LEU A 133 3.07 -7.36 -1.35
N ASP A 134 3.50 -7.59 -2.59
CA ASP A 134 4.55 -6.80 -3.24
C ASP A 134 4.20 -5.31 -3.29
N ARG A 135 2.95 -5.00 -3.63
CA ARG A 135 2.49 -3.61 -3.74
C ARG A 135 2.35 -2.93 -2.39
N VAL A 136 1.84 -3.63 -1.38
CA VAL A 136 1.74 -3.13 -0.01
C VAL A 136 3.13 -2.87 0.54
N GLU A 137 4.04 -3.85 0.50
CA GLU A 137 5.40 -3.69 1.01
C GLU A 137 6.13 -2.53 0.34
N SER A 138 6.00 -2.39 -0.98
CA SER A 138 6.58 -1.27 -1.73
C SER A 138 5.96 0.07 -1.33
N GLY A 139 4.65 0.09 -1.05
CA GLY A 139 3.91 1.29 -0.67
C GLY A 139 4.24 1.80 0.73
N VAL A 140 4.47 0.90 1.70
CA VAL A 140 4.77 1.25 3.10
C VAL A 140 6.23 1.00 3.51
N ARG A 141 7.05 0.48 2.60
CA ARG A 141 8.47 0.11 2.79
C ARG A 141 8.68 -0.84 3.97
N ALA A 142 7.85 -1.88 4.05
CA ALA A 142 8.06 -2.97 5.00
C ALA A 142 9.32 -3.78 4.61
N SER A 143 10.07 -4.28 5.59
CA SER A 143 11.22 -5.17 5.30
C SER A 143 10.78 -6.60 4.95
N ARG A 144 9.59 -6.97 5.41
CA ARG A 144 8.98 -8.28 5.24
C ARG A 144 7.47 -8.17 5.42
N GLY A 145 6.76 -9.18 4.95
CA GLY A 145 5.33 -9.27 5.10
C GLY A 145 4.82 -10.64 4.69
N ALA A 146 3.58 -10.92 5.06
CA ALA A 146 2.90 -12.15 4.68
C ALA A 146 1.40 -11.91 4.56
N ILE A 147 0.75 -12.71 3.72
CA ILE A 147 -0.71 -12.82 3.65
C ILE A 147 -1.08 -14.22 4.08
N VAL A 148 -2.02 -14.30 5.00
CA VAL A 148 -2.48 -15.54 5.61
C VAL A 148 -3.96 -15.68 5.34
N ILE A 149 -4.37 -16.82 4.80
CA ILE A 149 -5.75 -17.16 4.44
C ILE A 149 -6.05 -18.50 5.09
N ASP A 150 -7.14 -18.60 5.85
CA ASP A 150 -7.54 -19.84 6.55
C ASP A 150 -6.40 -20.49 7.36
N SER A 151 -5.63 -19.68 8.11
CA SER A 151 -4.46 -20.09 8.90
C SER A 151 -3.30 -20.68 8.08
N LYS A 152 -3.29 -20.48 6.75
CA LYS A 152 -2.18 -20.87 5.88
C LYS A 152 -1.58 -19.65 5.21
N VAL A 153 -0.26 -19.65 5.06
CA VAL A 153 0.46 -18.61 4.34
C VAL A 153 0.15 -18.72 2.85
N ALA A 154 -0.51 -17.71 2.31
CA ALA A 154 -0.82 -17.59 0.90
C ALA A 154 0.30 -16.88 0.13
N ALA A 155 0.99 -15.93 0.76
CA ALA A 155 2.18 -15.26 0.23
C ALA A 155 3.08 -14.82 1.38
N ALA A 156 4.40 -14.85 1.17
CA ALA A 156 5.39 -14.34 2.11
C ALA A 156 6.55 -13.69 1.36
N LYS A 157 7.07 -12.59 1.90
CA LYS A 157 8.20 -11.87 1.31
C LYS A 157 9.08 -11.28 2.41
N GLY A 158 10.39 -11.32 2.18
CA GLY A 158 11.39 -10.94 3.20
C GLY A 158 11.46 -11.88 4.41
N ILE A 159 10.77 -13.03 4.37
CA ILE A 159 10.73 -14.07 5.41
C ILE A 159 10.38 -15.43 4.78
N ALA A 160 10.92 -16.52 5.34
CA ALA A 160 10.60 -17.88 4.90
C ALA A 160 9.18 -18.29 5.31
N VAL A 161 8.47 -19.01 4.45
CA VAL A 161 7.09 -19.46 4.70
C VAL A 161 6.97 -20.25 6.01
N ASP A 162 7.93 -21.14 6.29
CA ASP A 162 7.93 -21.98 7.49
C ASP A 162 8.02 -21.14 8.78
N ALA A 163 8.82 -20.07 8.78
CA ALA A 163 8.95 -19.17 9.92
C ALA A 163 7.65 -18.37 10.16
N VAL A 164 6.93 -18.02 9.09
CA VAL A 164 5.61 -17.38 9.22
C VAL A 164 4.59 -18.37 9.78
N GLN A 165 4.62 -19.63 9.35
CA GLN A 165 3.74 -20.68 9.86
C GLN A 165 3.99 -20.98 11.34
N GLU A 166 5.25 -21.03 11.75
CA GLU A 166 5.63 -21.18 13.16
C GLU A 166 5.12 -20.01 14.02
N TRP A 167 5.31 -18.77 13.54
CA TRP A 167 4.78 -17.59 14.21
C TRP A 167 3.25 -17.62 14.30
N LEU A 168 2.55 -18.04 13.25
CA LEU A 168 1.10 -18.18 13.23
C LEU A 168 0.60 -19.19 14.27
N GLY A 169 1.31 -20.29 14.46
CA GLY A 169 0.95 -21.30 15.46
C GLY A 169 1.03 -20.80 16.91
N ALA A 170 1.91 -19.83 17.18
CA ALA A 170 2.04 -19.19 18.49
C ALA A 170 1.11 -17.98 18.66
N TRP A 171 0.59 -17.42 17.57
CA TRP A 171 -0.17 -16.19 17.60
C TRP A 171 -1.66 -16.44 17.87
N VAL A 172 -2.18 -15.78 18.92
CA VAL A 172 -3.61 -15.80 19.26
C VAL A 172 -4.27 -14.56 18.70
N VAL A 173 -5.25 -14.77 17.82
CA VAL A 173 -6.03 -13.69 17.21
C VAL A 173 -6.81 -12.92 18.29
N SER A 174 -6.57 -11.61 18.37
CA SER A 174 -7.33 -10.70 19.23
C SER A 174 -8.81 -10.64 18.80
N SER A 175 -9.73 -10.54 19.76
CA SER A 175 -11.19 -10.61 19.55
C SER A 175 -11.77 -9.45 18.72
N GLN A 176 -10.99 -8.41 18.39
CA GLN A 176 -11.41 -7.30 17.53
C GLN A 176 -10.94 -7.51 16.08
N VAL A 177 -11.78 -8.18 15.29
CA VAL A 177 -11.49 -8.59 13.91
C VAL A 177 -11.58 -7.43 12.90
N SER A 178 -12.16 -6.29 13.27
CA SER A 178 -12.41 -5.18 12.34
C SER A 178 -11.40 -4.03 12.39
N ALA A 179 -10.41 -4.09 13.29
CA ALA A 179 -9.43 -3.03 13.47
C ALA A 179 -8.00 -3.53 13.21
N LEU A 180 -7.10 -2.60 12.87
CA LEU A 180 -5.68 -2.91 12.80
C LEU A 180 -5.16 -3.30 14.18
N ASP A 181 -4.45 -4.41 14.25
CA ASP A 181 -3.71 -4.83 15.43
C ASP A 181 -2.26 -4.32 15.31
N CYS A 182 -1.84 -3.56 16.32
CA CYS A 182 -0.57 -2.86 16.35
C CYS A 182 0.18 -3.26 17.62
N ASP A 183 1.15 -4.14 17.48
CA ASP A 183 1.97 -4.64 18.58
C ASP A 183 3.45 -4.33 18.32
N ARG A 184 3.95 -3.26 18.94
CA ARG A 184 5.36 -2.85 18.75
C ARG A 184 6.35 -3.80 19.41
N THR A 185 5.89 -4.73 20.24
CA THR A 185 6.77 -5.71 20.89
C THR A 185 7.05 -6.91 19.99
N ASP A 186 6.21 -7.13 18.98
CA ASP A 186 6.43 -8.16 17.98
C ASP A 186 7.53 -7.77 16.99
N THR A 187 8.62 -8.53 17.00
CA THR A 187 9.77 -8.29 16.12
C THR A 187 9.55 -8.77 14.68
N LEU A 188 8.61 -9.69 14.47
CA LEU A 188 8.31 -10.25 13.16
C LEU A 188 7.21 -9.47 12.46
N PHE A 189 6.07 -9.26 13.13
CA PHE A 189 4.87 -8.64 12.55
C PHE A 189 4.21 -7.63 13.50
N PRO A 190 4.81 -6.43 13.68
CA PRO A 190 4.29 -5.42 14.58
C PRO A 190 3.02 -4.71 14.08
N LEU A 191 2.65 -4.89 12.79
CA LEU A 191 1.39 -4.40 12.25
C LEU A 191 0.65 -5.53 11.54
N ARG A 192 -0.60 -5.76 11.94
CA ARG A 192 -1.45 -6.83 11.45
C ARG A 192 -2.79 -6.24 11.04
N ALA A 193 -3.14 -6.41 9.78
CA ALA A 193 -4.35 -5.87 9.19
C ALA A 193 -5.33 -7.00 8.89
N PRO A 194 -6.54 -6.98 9.45
CA PRO A 194 -7.54 -7.97 9.10
C PRO A 194 -7.99 -7.76 7.66
N LEU A 195 -8.03 -8.85 6.91
CA LEU A 195 -8.62 -8.90 5.58
C LEU A 195 -10.07 -9.33 5.73
N TYR A 196 -10.90 -8.35 6.05
CA TYR A 196 -12.33 -8.50 6.23
C TYR A 196 -13.08 -7.69 5.16
N ALA A 197 -14.13 -8.26 4.59
CA ALA A 197 -15.03 -7.54 3.70
C ALA A 197 -16.51 -7.75 4.06
N ASP A 198 -17.28 -6.67 4.00
CA ASP A 198 -18.72 -6.74 4.24
C ASP A 198 -19.41 -7.65 3.22
N GLY A 199 -20.24 -8.56 3.76
CA GLY A 199 -20.94 -9.61 3.02
C GLY A 199 -20.10 -10.87 2.74
N VAL A 200 -18.78 -10.80 2.93
CA VAL A 200 -17.86 -11.95 2.77
C VAL A 200 -17.42 -12.49 4.12
N GLY A 201 -17.18 -11.61 5.09
CA GLY A 201 -16.60 -11.95 6.38
C GLY A 201 -15.08 -11.86 6.38
N MET A 202 -14.47 -12.58 7.32
CA MET A 202 -13.02 -12.63 7.50
C MET A 202 -12.41 -13.59 6.49
N VAL A 203 -11.49 -13.11 5.66
CA VAL A 203 -10.76 -13.90 4.67
C VAL A 203 -9.40 -14.31 5.21
N GLY A 204 -8.77 -13.45 6.02
CA GLY A 204 -7.40 -13.67 6.45
C GLY A 204 -6.74 -12.45 7.07
N TRP A 205 -5.41 -12.47 7.11
CA TRP A 205 -4.60 -11.41 7.69
C TRP A 205 -3.49 -10.97 6.75
N LEU A 206 -3.28 -9.67 6.68
CA LEU A 206 -2.10 -9.05 6.11
C LEU A 206 -1.15 -8.70 7.25
N LEU A 207 -0.02 -9.39 7.30
CA LEU A 207 1.01 -9.24 8.31
C LEU A 207 2.15 -8.42 7.74
N LEU A 208 2.57 -7.38 8.46
CA LEU A 208 3.60 -6.45 8.03
C LEU A 208 4.69 -6.35 9.08
N GLY A 209 5.92 -6.60 8.65
CA GLY A 209 7.10 -6.58 9.51
C GLY A 209 7.65 -5.19 9.77
N GLY A 210 8.69 -5.09 10.60
CA GLY A 210 9.37 -3.82 10.84
C GLY A 210 9.91 -3.20 9.55
N ARG A 211 10.12 -1.88 9.56
CA ARG A 211 10.83 -1.19 8.47
C ARG A 211 12.34 -1.41 8.61
N PRO A 212 13.13 -1.31 7.52
CA PRO A 212 14.59 -1.47 7.58
C PRO A 212 15.29 -0.50 8.54
N ASP A 213 14.68 0.65 8.81
CA ASP A 213 15.18 1.68 9.73
C ASP A 213 14.71 1.49 11.18
N GLY A 214 13.92 0.45 11.46
CA GLY A 214 13.35 0.16 12.78
C GLY A 214 12.18 1.06 13.18
N SER A 215 11.73 1.96 12.31
CA SER A 215 10.60 2.85 12.63
C SER A 215 9.26 2.13 12.49
N PHE A 216 8.27 2.56 13.28
CA PHE A 216 6.91 2.05 13.19
C PHE A 216 6.09 2.82 12.14
N TYR A 217 5.07 2.17 11.58
CA TYR A 217 4.20 2.75 10.57
C TYR A 217 3.49 4.02 11.06
N GLY A 218 3.50 5.06 10.23
CA GLY A 218 2.87 6.36 10.48
C GLY A 218 1.34 6.28 10.44
N LYS A 219 0.67 7.34 10.91
CA LYS A 219 -0.81 7.40 10.94
C LYS A 219 -1.43 7.21 9.54
N ASP A 220 -0.90 7.90 8.54
CA ASP A 220 -1.47 7.91 7.19
C ASP A 220 -1.27 6.56 6.49
N GLU A 221 -0.15 5.88 6.76
CA GLU A 221 0.11 4.50 6.31
C GLU A 221 -0.89 3.53 6.92
N ARG A 222 -1.10 3.58 8.25
CA ARG A 222 -2.09 2.73 8.93
C ARG A 222 -3.51 2.99 8.41
N VAL A 223 -3.91 4.25 8.25
CA VAL A 223 -5.21 4.58 7.65
C VAL A 223 -5.33 4.00 6.25
N THR A 224 -4.28 4.14 5.43
CA THR A 224 -4.27 3.59 4.06
C THR A 224 -4.41 2.08 4.07
N ILE A 225 -3.66 1.37 4.92
CA ILE A 225 -3.74 -0.09 5.08
C ILE A 225 -5.16 -0.52 5.47
N ALA A 226 -5.77 0.15 6.45
CA ALA A 226 -7.15 -0.11 6.85
C ALA A 226 -8.15 0.13 5.70
N THR A 227 -7.94 1.18 4.89
CA THR A 227 -8.79 1.48 3.73
C THR A 227 -8.67 0.43 2.62
N ILE A 228 -7.48 -0.12 2.38
CA ILE A 228 -7.28 -1.13 1.33
C ILE A 228 -7.62 -2.56 1.79
N SER A 229 -7.80 -2.80 3.10
CA SER A 229 -8.11 -4.13 3.65
C SER A 229 -9.39 -4.71 3.06
N GLU A 230 -10.47 -3.92 2.97
CA GLU A 230 -11.74 -4.40 2.42
C GLU A 230 -11.66 -4.78 0.93
N PRO A 231 -11.23 -3.92 -0.01
CA PRO A 231 -11.16 -4.29 -1.42
C PRO A 231 -10.21 -5.47 -1.66
N THR A 232 -9.14 -5.54 -0.88
CA THR A 232 -8.22 -6.69 -0.85
C THR A 232 -8.92 -7.99 -0.45
N ALA A 233 -9.63 -7.97 0.68
CA ALA A 233 -10.34 -9.13 1.20
C ALA A 233 -11.40 -9.60 0.19
N ARG A 234 -12.18 -8.66 -0.37
CA ARG A 234 -13.20 -8.96 -1.37
C ARG A 234 -12.59 -9.60 -2.63
N ALA A 235 -11.47 -9.08 -3.12
CA ALA A 235 -10.78 -9.63 -4.28
C ALA A 235 -10.24 -11.05 -4.02
N LEU A 236 -9.60 -11.28 -2.87
CA LEU A 236 -9.10 -12.60 -2.48
C LEU A 236 -10.24 -13.60 -2.33
N ALA A 237 -11.34 -13.23 -1.68
CA ALA A 237 -12.50 -14.11 -1.52
C ALA A 237 -13.10 -14.53 -2.86
N ILE A 238 -13.25 -13.60 -3.80
CA ILE A 238 -13.75 -13.91 -5.15
C ILE A 238 -12.80 -14.88 -5.87
N ALA A 239 -11.48 -14.63 -5.80
CA ALA A 239 -10.48 -15.50 -6.41
C ALA A 239 -10.49 -16.91 -5.77
N LEU A 240 -10.58 -17.00 -4.45
CA LEU A 240 -10.65 -18.27 -3.71
C LEU A 240 -11.90 -19.06 -4.08
N GLN A 241 -13.07 -18.41 -4.08
CA GLN A 241 -14.33 -19.05 -4.45
C GLN A 241 -14.31 -19.49 -5.93
N ARG A 242 -13.62 -18.76 -6.80
CA ARG A 242 -13.44 -19.14 -8.21
C ARG A 242 -12.57 -20.38 -8.33
N ALA A 243 -11.41 -20.40 -7.68
CA ALA A 243 -10.50 -21.54 -7.67
C ALA A 243 -11.17 -22.80 -7.10
N ALA A 244 -11.96 -22.68 -6.04
CA ALA A 244 -12.73 -23.79 -5.48
C ALA A 244 -13.76 -24.35 -6.46
N ARG A 245 -14.49 -23.47 -7.18
CA ARG A 245 -15.45 -23.87 -8.23
C ARG A 245 -14.75 -24.56 -9.41
N GLU A 246 -13.59 -24.06 -9.83
CA GLU A 246 -12.80 -24.66 -10.91
C GLU A 246 -12.29 -26.05 -10.51
N ALA A 247 -11.80 -26.21 -9.28
CA ALA A 247 -11.34 -27.49 -8.76
C ALA A 247 -12.48 -28.53 -8.72
N ALA A 248 -13.65 -28.15 -8.19
CA ALA A 248 -14.82 -29.04 -8.13
C ALA A 248 -15.27 -29.51 -9.52
N ARG A 249 -15.29 -28.60 -10.51
CA ARG A 249 -15.62 -28.95 -11.90
C ARG A 249 -14.57 -29.87 -12.53
N ALA A 250 -13.29 -29.63 -12.26
CA ALA A 250 -12.21 -30.46 -12.78
C ALA A 250 -12.28 -31.89 -12.21
N GLU A 251 -12.64 -32.03 -10.93
CA GLU A 251 -12.87 -33.32 -10.28
C GLU A 251 -14.05 -34.07 -10.91
N GLU A 252 -15.19 -33.38 -11.10
CA GLU A 252 -16.38 -33.96 -11.75
C GLU A 252 -16.08 -34.43 -13.19
N ILE A 253 -15.39 -33.61 -13.99
CA ILE A 253 -14.97 -33.99 -15.34
C ILE A 253 -14.00 -35.18 -15.30
N GLY A 254 -13.12 -35.23 -14.31
CA GLY A 254 -12.20 -36.35 -14.08
C GLY A 254 -12.96 -37.65 -13.81
N ALA A 255 -13.95 -37.61 -12.91
CA ALA A 255 -14.81 -38.75 -12.58
C ALA A 255 -15.58 -39.25 -13.81
N LEU A 256 -16.23 -38.36 -14.55
CA LEU A 256 -16.96 -38.71 -15.79
C LEU A 256 -16.04 -39.33 -16.85
N ARG A 257 -14.82 -38.82 -17.01
CA ARG A 257 -13.83 -39.41 -17.92
C ARG A 257 -13.41 -40.81 -17.48
N GLY A 258 -13.31 -41.06 -16.18
CA GLY A 258 -13.08 -42.38 -15.60
C GLY A 258 -14.18 -43.37 -15.97
N GLU A 259 -15.44 -43.01 -15.73
CA GLU A 259 -16.60 -43.85 -16.07
C GLU A 259 -16.68 -44.17 -17.57
N ILE A 260 -16.42 -43.19 -18.44
CA ILE A 260 -16.37 -43.41 -19.89
C ILE A 260 -15.24 -44.39 -20.26
N GLY A 261 -14.10 -44.30 -19.59
CA GLY A 261 -12.98 -45.23 -19.75
C GLY A 261 -13.37 -46.66 -19.41
N ASP A 262 -14.03 -46.86 -18.26
CA ASP A 262 -14.50 -48.15 -17.81
C ASP A 262 -15.56 -48.75 -18.75
N LEU A 263 -16.54 -47.93 -19.18
CA LEU A 263 -17.55 -48.35 -20.16
C LEU A 263 -16.90 -48.77 -21.48
N ARG A 264 -15.91 -48.03 -21.97
CA ARG A 264 -15.16 -48.40 -23.18
C ARG A 264 -14.41 -49.72 -23.01
N ALA A 265 -13.81 -49.96 -21.84
CA ALA A 265 -13.12 -51.22 -21.54
C ALA A 265 -14.11 -52.40 -21.52
N ILE A 266 -15.31 -52.22 -20.95
CA ILE A 266 -16.38 -53.23 -20.94
C ILE A 266 -16.83 -53.54 -22.38
N VAL A 267 -17.12 -52.51 -23.19
CA VAL A 267 -17.53 -52.69 -24.59
C VAL A 267 -16.46 -53.40 -25.41
N ALA A 268 -15.18 -53.07 -25.21
CA ALA A 268 -14.07 -53.76 -25.89
C ALA A 268 -14.00 -55.25 -25.53
N ARG A 269 -14.16 -55.60 -24.25
CA ARG A 269 -14.24 -57.00 -23.79
C ARG A 269 -15.41 -57.74 -24.43
N LEU A 270 -16.60 -57.16 -24.43
CA LEU A 270 -17.79 -57.75 -25.05
C LEU A 270 -17.64 -57.92 -26.58
N GLY A 271 -17.03 -56.96 -27.27
CA GLY A 271 -16.74 -57.04 -28.70
C GLY A 271 -15.73 -58.13 -29.06
N SER A 272 -14.71 -58.35 -28.19
CA SER A 272 -13.72 -59.40 -28.38
C SER A 272 -14.31 -60.82 -28.26
N HIS A 273 -15.24 -61.03 -27.31
CA HIS A 273 -15.95 -62.30 -27.19
C HIS A 273 -16.85 -62.62 -28.39
N ARG A 274 -17.50 -61.61 -28.97
CA ARG A 274 -18.34 -61.79 -30.17
C ARG A 274 -17.54 -62.20 -31.41
N ARG A 275 -16.31 -61.67 -31.58
CA ARG A 275 -15.42 -62.06 -32.69
C ARG A 275 -14.82 -63.46 -32.52
N ALA A 276 -14.55 -63.90 -31.28
CA ALA A 276 -14.05 -65.25 -31.02
C ALA A 276 -15.10 -66.35 -31.30
N GLY A 277 -16.40 -66.04 -31.21
CA GLY A 277 -17.49 -66.96 -31.52
C GLY A 277 -17.86 -67.08 -33.02
N PHE A 278 -17.40 -66.17 -33.87
CA PHE A 278 -17.65 -66.21 -35.32
C PHE A 278 -16.41 -66.74 -36.05
N ARG A 279 -16.20 -68.06 -35.97
CA ARG A 279 -15.23 -68.75 -36.83
C ARG A 279 -16.00 -69.24 -38.06
N PRO A 280 -15.84 -68.63 -39.25
CA PRO A 280 -16.54 -69.09 -40.44
C PRO A 280 -16.11 -70.54 -40.70
N ALA A 281 -17.09 -71.43 -40.82
CA ALA A 281 -16.85 -72.80 -41.25
C ALA A 281 -16.19 -72.73 -42.62
N ALA A 282 -14.91 -73.09 -42.69
CA ALA A 282 -14.20 -73.22 -43.95
C ALA A 282 -14.87 -74.34 -44.74
N GLU A 283 -15.49 -73.97 -45.86
CA GLU A 283 -15.95 -74.86 -46.90
C GLU A 283 -14.76 -75.61 -47.51
N GLY A 284 -14.95 -76.93 -47.68
CA GLY A 284 -14.56 -77.68 -48.88
C GLY A 284 -13.07 -78.00 -49.10
N ALA A 285 -12.69 -79.23 -48.78
CA ALA A 285 -12.06 -80.19 -49.70
C ALA A 285 -11.94 -81.57 -49.02
#